data_AF-A0A1G0YAM7-F1
#
_entry.id   AF-A0A1G0YAM7-F1
#
_cell.length_a   1.000
_cell.length_b   1.000
_cell.length_c   1.000
_cell.angle_alpha   90.00
_cell.angle_beta   90.00
_cell.angle_gamma   90.00
#
_symmetry.space_group_name_H-M   'P 1'
#
loop_
_entity.id
_entity.type
_entity.pdbx_description
1 polymer ?
#
loop_
_entity_poly.entity_id
_entity_poly.type
_entity_poly.pdbx_seq_one_letter_code
_entity_poly.pdbx_strand_id
1 'polypeptide(L)'
;MAGYITSNALYWNNKSAWCSFSALLATITVEQVRGGDEVQTVLTLASKEDNGWVVDDAMMLHGAYNTAGNTLILQFMTKTNRPNSNGDVRFRGVLANVQSWLANGGIDMEIGLGRGEYRLSFQDANGVSLPVTVTEGSVTGRHECGDALNNGYWLVGAMNVDTGRASVCWDRTVVGVEMGVTNPVISRCAWNGQQIELEWPSFFGRRYAVQKTTNFLSGFSGFANDVRAFPPMNRIVDPHPEGDQVFYRLRTE
;
A
#
# COMPACT_ATOMS: atom_id res chain seq x y z
N MET A 1 -16.59 1.17 4.77
CA MET A 1 -15.53 2.19 4.89
C MET A 1 -14.44 1.61 5.76
N ALA A 2 -13.21 1.54 5.28
CA ALA A 2 -12.05 1.15 6.08
C ALA A 2 -11.16 2.38 6.17
N GLY A 3 -10.88 2.88 7.37
CA GLY A 3 -10.18 4.16 7.56
C GLY A 3 -9.26 4.13 8.75
N TYR A 4 -8.13 4.83 8.61
CA TYR A 4 -7.13 5.02 9.63
C TYR A 4 -6.89 6.52 9.80
N ILE A 5 -6.93 6.97 11.03
CA ILE A 5 -6.57 8.34 11.41
C ILE A 5 -5.33 8.24 12.29
N THR A 6 -4.22 8.84 11.88
CA THR A 6 -3.08 8.99 12.81
C THR A 6 -3.41 10.09 13.81
N SER A 7 -3.21 9.82 15.11
CA SER A 7 -3.32 10.85 16.14
C SER A 7 -2.13 11.82 16.17
N ASN A 8 -1.03 11.48 15.49
CA ASN A 8 0.18 12.28 15.41
C ASN A 8 0.48 12.70 13.96
N ALA A 9 0.98 13.92 13.79
CA ALA A 9 1.60 14.35 12.55
C ALA A 9 2.84 13.48 12.27
N LEU A 10 2.93 12.95 11.04
CA LEU A 10 4.17 12.30 10.61
C LEU A 10 5.19 13.39 10.31
N TYR A 11 6.32 13.38 11.02
CA TYR A 11 7.40 14.34 10.81
C TYR A 11 8.33 13.87 9.70
N TRP A 12 8.41 14.65 8.62
CA TRP A 12 9.24 14.36 7.43
C TRP A 12 10.72 14.71 7.61
N ASN A 13 11.19 14.75 8.87
CA ASN A 13 12.57 15.13 9.18
C ASN A 13 13.59 14.08 8.71
N ASN A 14 13.15 12.84 8.45
CA ASN A 14 13.98 11.84 7.80
C ASN A 14 13.82 11.92 6.28
N LYS A 15 14.78 12.57 5.60
CA LYS A 15 14.80 12.75 4.13
C LYS A 15 14.83 11.43 3.35
N SER A 16 15.14 10.32 4.02
CA SER A 16 15.22 8.99 3.42
C SER A 16 14.02 8.11 3.75
N ALA A 17 13.05 8.61 4.52
CA ALA A 17 11.85 7.85 4.85
C ALA A 17 10.79 8.00 3.74
N TRP A 18 10.13 6.89 3.44
CA TRP A 18 8.93 6.80 2.62
C TRP A 18 7.78 6.42 3.52
N CYS A 19 6.70 7.19 3.52
CA CYS A 19 5.47 6.81 4.17
C CYS A 19 4.55 6.19 3.12
N SER A 20 4.00 5.00 3.38
CA SER A 20 3.09 4.34 2.46
C SER A 20 1.74 4.05 3.09
N PHE A 21 0.70 4.21 2.29
CA PHE A 21 -0.61 3.66 2.57
C PHE A 21 -0.98 2.68 1.48
N SER A 22 -1.51 1.52 1.86
CA SER A 22 -2.07 0.55 0.93
C SER A 22 -3.47 0.12 1.36
N ALA A 23 -4.35 -0.11 0.39
CA ALA A 23 -5.66 -0.72 0.59
C ALA A 23 -5.95 -1.79 -0.46
N LEU A 24 -6.50 -2.93 0.00
CA LEU A 24 -6.93 -4.04 -0.85
C LEU A 24 -8.42 -3.94 -1.14
N LEU A 25 -8.75 -3.61 -2.39
CA LEU A 25 -10.10 -3.66 -2.92
C LEU A 25 -10.45 -5.12 -3.25
N ALA A 26 -11.30 -5.74 -2.44
CA ALA A 26 -11.59 -7.17 -2.57
C ALA A 26 -12.82 -7.43 -3.44
N THR A 27 -13.90 -6.67 -3.25
CA THR A 27 -15.13 -6.86 -4.02
C THR A 27 -15.79 -5.54 -4.38
N ILE A 28 -16.42 -5.54 -5.55
CA ILE A 28 -17.37 -4.52 -6.00
C ILE A 28 -18.64 -5.24 -6.43
N THR A 29 -19.76 -4.88 -5.83
CA THR A 29 -21.09 -5.38 -6.20
C THR A 29 -21.94 -4.18 -6.60
N VAL A 30 -22.31 -4.10 -7.87
CA VAL A 30 -23.18 -3.03 -8.38
C VAL A 30 -24.61 -3.53 -8.36
N GLU A 31 -25.45 -2.87 -7.57
CA GLU A 31 -26.86 -3.24 -7.37
C GLU A 31 -27.73 -2.60 -8.45
N GLN A 32 -27.33 -1.42 -8.95
CA GLN A 32 -28.03 -0.73 -10.02
C GLN A 32 -27.07 -0.08 -11.02
N VAL A 33 -27.12 -0.54 -12.28
CA VAL A 33 -26.37 0.08 -13.38
C VAL A 33 -27.15 1.28 -13.91
N ARG A 34 -26.53 2.47 -13.91
CA ARG A 34 -27.11 3.70 -14.47
C ARG A 34 -26.26 4.33 -15.57
N GLY A 35 -25.16 3.68 -15.98
CA GLY A 35 -24.19 4.17 -16.94
C GLY A 35 -23.20 5.17 -16.34
N GLY A 36 -21.97 5.18 -16.88
CA GLY A 36 -20.86 5.99 -16.36
C GLY A 36 -20.03 5.24 -15.32
N ASP A 37 -19.49 5.97 -14.34
CA ASP A 37 -18.77 5.38 -13.20
C ASP A 37 -19.81 4.98 -12.14
N GLU A 38 -19.97 3.67 -11.88
CA GLU A 38 -20.95 3.16 -10.91
C GLU A 38 -20.42 3.13 -9.48
N VAL A 39 -19.11 3.10 -9.30
CA VAL A 39 -18.46 3.13 -7.99
C VAL A 39 -17.35 4.14 -7.98
N GLN A 40 -17.32 4.99 -6.95
CA GLN A 40 -16.20 5.88 -6.70
C GLN A 40 -15.51 5.51 -5.41
N THR A 41 -14.20 5.27 -5.51
CA THR A 41 -13.32 4.97 -4.40
C THR A 41 -12.33 6.10 -4.19
N VAL A 42 -11.91 6.37 -2.97
CA VAL A 42 -10.80 7.30 -2.75
C VAL A 42 -9.92 6.85 -1.60
N LEU A 43 -8.61 7.08 -1.75
CA LEU A 43 -7.57 6.99 -0.74
C LEU A 43 -7.01 8.40 -0.54
N THR A 44 -7.04 8.95 0.68
CA THR A 44 -6.73 10.38 0.93
C THR A 44 -5.61 10.60 1.93
N LEU A 45 -4.86 11.69 1.77
CA LEU A 45 -3.96 12.28 2.75
C LEU A 45 -4.27 13.77 2.86
N ALA A 46 -4.30 14.35 4.06
CA ALA A 46 -4.72 15.74 4.27
C ALA A 46 -3.79 16.47 5.26
N SER A 47 -3.55 17.78 5.05
CA SER A 47 -2.76 18.57 6.00
C SER A 47 -3.48 18.81 7.35
N LYS A 48 -4.78 18.54 7.42
CA LYS A 48 -5.64 18.71 8.60
C LYS A 48 -6.53 17.48 8.78
N GLU A 49 -7.09 17.29 9.97
CA GLU A 49 -8.06 16.23 10.28
C GLU A 49 -9.44 16.53 9.66
N ASP A 50 -9.51 16.52 8.32
CA ASP A 50 -10.73 16.80 7.57
C ASP A 50 -10.66 16.10 6.19
N ASN A 51 -11.75 16.20 5.42
CA ASN A 51 -11.85 15.63 4.09
C ASN A 51 -10.81 16.23 3.12
N GLY A 52 -10.10 15.38 2.38
CA GLY A 52 -9.12 15.78 1.36
C GLY A 52 -9.64 16.77 0.31
N TRP A 53 -10.96 16.74 0.03
CA TRP A 53 -11.63 17.68 -0.86
C TRP A 53 -11.80 19.08 -0.26
N VAL A 54 -11.88 19.19 1.07
CA VAL A 54 -12.12 20.45 1.78
C VAL A 54 -10.81 21.15 2.13
N VAL A 55 -9.82 20.41 2.66
CA VAL A 55 -8.54 20.96 3.15
C VAL A 55 -7.72 21.67 2.07
N ASP A 56 -6.81 22.54 2.49
CA ASP A 56 -5.96 23.32 1.58
C ASP A 56 -4.96 22.45 0.82
N ASP A 57 -4.38 21.46 1.51
CA ASP A 57 -3.38 20.55 0.97
C ASP A 57 -3.79 19.10 1.20
N ALA A 58 -3.80 18.34 0.11
CA ALA A 58 -4.17 16.93 0.13
C ALA A 58 -3.51 16.16 -1.00
N MET A 59 -3.42 14.85 -0.82
CA MET A 59 -3.18 13.90 -1.91
C MET A 59 -4.31 12.90 -1.95
N MET A 60 -4.77 12.55 -3.14
CA MET A 60 -5.94 11.70 -3.31
C MET A 60 -5.75 10.76 -4.48
N LEU A 61 -5.85 9.45 -4.25
CA LEU A 61 -6.02 8.46 -5.31
C LEU A 61 -7.50 8.12 -5.40
N HIS A 62 -8.15 8.64 -6.44
CA HIS A 62 -9.54 8.35 -6.77
C HIS A 62 -9.60 7.16 -7.73
N GLY A 63 -10.59 6.29 -7.55
CA GLY A 63 -10.92 5.18 -8.43
C GLY A 63 -12.37 5.29 -8.89
N ALA A 64 -12.65 4.99 -10.15
CA ALA A 64 -13.99 5.03 -10.72
C ALA A 64 -14.24 3.75 -11.52
N TYR A 65 -15.11 2.87 -11.02
CA TYR A 65 -15.39 1.58 -11.65
C TYR A 65 -16.55 1.70 -12.63
N ASN A 66 -16.33 1.22 -13.85
CA ASN A 66 -17.34 1.07 -14.89
C ASN A 66 -17.59 -0.41 -15.15
N THR A 67 -18.79 -0.86 -14.82
CA THR A 67 -19.26 -2.25 -14.90
C THR A 67 -19.41 -2.70 -16.34
N ALA A 68 -19.94 -1.83 -17.21
CA ALA A 68 -20.16 -2.14 -18.62
C ALA A 68 -18.84 -2.31 -19.37
N GLY A 69 -17.84 -1.48 -19.05
CA GLY A 69 -16.49 -1.58 -19.59
C GLY A 69 -15.60 -2.61 -18.87
N ASN A 70 -16.01 -3.07 -17.68
CA ASN A 70 -15.18 -3.82 -16.75
C ASN A 70 -13.80 -3.16 -16.50
N THR A 71 -13.82 -1.85 -16.27
CA THR A 71 -12.63 -1.02 -16.10
C THR A 71 -12.68 -0.22 -14.80
N LEU A 72 -11.51 0.03 -14.21
CA LEU A 72 -11.33 0.91 -13.07
C LEU A 72 -10.42 2.05 -13.52
N ILE A 73 -10.97 3.26 -13.60
CA ILE A 73 -10.23 4.49 -13.85
C ILE A 73 -9.58 4.89 -12.53
N LEU A 74 -8.27 5.13 -12.53
CA LEU A 74 -7.48 5.53 -11.38
C LEU A 74 -6.93 6.93 -11.64
N GLN A 75 -7.05 7.82 -10.67
CA GLN A 75 -6.60 9.20 -10.78
C GLN A 75 -5.96 9.66 -9.48
N PHE A 76 -4.67 9.98 -9.54
CA PHE A 76 -3.95 10.58 -8.43
C PHE A 76 -3.89 12.10 -8.60
N MET A 77 -4.34 12.82 -7.58
CA MET A 77 -4.36 14.27 -7.53
C MET A 77 -3.57 14.76 -6.33
N THR A 78 -2.93 15.90 -6.51
CA THR A 78 -2.26 16.64 -5.44
C THR A 78 -2.81 18.03 -5.38
N LYS A 79 -3.11 18.48 -4.17
CA LYS A 79 -3.70 19.77 -3.89
C LYS A 79 -2.74 20.53 -2.96
N THR A 80 -2.50 21.80 -3.30
CA THR A 80 -1.62 22.67 -2.53
C THR A 80 -2.26 24.06 -2.42
N ASN A 81 -2.49 24.56 -1.21
CA ASN A 81 -3.04 25.90 -0.92
C ASN A 81 -4.31 26.27 -1.72
N ARG A 82 -5.19 25.31 -2.03
CA ARG A 82 -6.37 25.55 -2.89
C ARG A 82 -7.63 24.88 -2.33
N PRO A 83 -8.20 25.34 -1.21
CA PRO A 83 -9.39 24.71 -0.63
C PRO A 83 -10.52 24.59 -1.67
N ASN A 84 -11.30 23.51 -1.59
CA ASN A 84 -12.38 23.18 -2.54
C ASN A 84 -11.96 23.02 -4.04
N SER A 85 -10.65 22.99 -4.35
CA SER A 85 -10.16 22.56 -5.66
C SER A 85 -9.93 21.05 -5.71
N ASN A 86 -10.07 20.46 -6.90
CA ASN A 86 -9.69 19.06 -7.15
C ASN A 86 -8.16 18.86 -7.13
N GLY A 87 -7.38 19.93 -7.16
CA GLY A 87 -5.93 19.87 -7.29
C GLY A 87 -5.47 19.56 -8.72
N ASP A 88 -4.18 19.34 -8.88
CA ASP A 88 -3.56 19.00 -10.16
C ASP A 88 -3.51 17.47 -10.30
N VAL A 89 -3.87 16.96 -11.48
CA VAL A 89 -3.75 15.53 -11.80
C VAL A 89 -2.27 15.20 -12.02
N ARG A 90 -1.76 14.25 -11.24
CA ARG A 90 -0.37 13.78 -11.36
C ARG A 90 -0.27 12.43 -12.05
N PHE A 91 -1.36 11.66 -12.01
CA PHE A 91 -1.50 10.39 -12.71
C PHE A 91 -2.97 10.15 -13.06
N ARG A 92 -3.21 9.62 -14.25
CA ARG A 92 -4.46 8.97 -14.62
C ARG A 92 -4.16 7.71 -15.41
N GLY A 93 -4.83 6.61 -15.07
CA GLY A 93 -4.72 5.36 -15.80
C GLY A 93 -5.99 4.53 -15.73
N VAL A 94 -6.05 3.49 -16.56
CA VAL A 94 -7.18 2.57 -16.64
C VAL A 94 -6.68 1.15 -16.41
N LEU A 95 -7.30 0.46 -15.46
CA LEU A 95 -7.14 -0.97 -15.25
C LEU A 95 -8.32 -1.70 -15.89
N ALA A 96 -8.04 -2.58 -16.85
CA ALA A 96 -9.04 -3.43 -17.47
C ALA A 96 -9.21 -4.77 -16.72
N ASN A 97 -10.30 -5.49 -17.04
CA ASN A 97 -10.60 -6.82 -16.52
C ASN A 97 -10.74 -6.87 -14.99
N VAL A 98 -11.27 -5.80 -14.38
CA VAL A 98 -11.36 -5.63 -12.92
C VAL A 98 -11.98 -6.83 -12.22
N GLN A 99 -13.10 -7.35 -12.73
CA GLN A 99 -13.78 -8.50 -12.11
C GLN A 99 -12.90 -9.75 -12.02
N SER A 100 -11.96 -9.94 -12.95
CA SER A 100 -11.00 -11.05 -12.88
C SER A 100 -10.03 -10.87 -11.71
N TRP A 101 -9.53 -9.65 -11.50
CA TRP A 101 -8.64 -9.35 -10.37
C TRP A 101 -9.35 -9.49 -9.03
N LEU A 102 -10.59 -9.00 -8.93
CA LEU A 102 -11.42 -9.15 -7.74
C LEU A 102 -11.70 -10.63 -7.44
N ALA A 103 -12.04 -11.43 -8.45
CA ALA A 103 -12.24 -12.88 -8.29
C ALA A 103 -10.96 -13.63 -7.85
N ASN A 104 -9.78 -13.09 -8.13
CA ASN A 104 -8.48 -13.65 -7.77
C ASN A 104 -7.87 -13.01 -6.50
N GLY A 105 -8.72 -12.50 -5.61
CA GLY A 105 -8.32 -12.01 -4.29
C GLY A 105 -8.21 -10.49 -4.15
N GLY A 106 -8.45 -9.73 -5.22
CA GLY A 106 -8.56 -8.27 -5.15
C GLY A 106 -7.45 -7.50 -5.84
N ILE A 107 -7.55 -6.18 -5.72
CA ILE A 107 -6.64 -5.18 -6.28
C ILE A 107 -6.05 -4.39 -5.11
N ASP A 108 -4.74 -4.51 -4.93
CA ASP A 108 -3.99 -3.79 -3.92
C ASP A 108 -3.46 -2.49 -4.49
N MET A 109 -3.78 -1.37 -3.83
CA MET A 109 -3.42 -0.03 -4.28
C MET A 109 -2.57 0.65 -3.20
N GLU A 110 -1.38 1.11 -3.57
CA GLU A 110 -0.46 1.82 -2.68
C GLU A 110 -0.24 3.26 -3.15
N ILE A 111 -0.22 4.18 -2.19
CA ILE A 111 0.37 5.51 -2.31
C ILE A 111 1.60 5.54 -1.41
N GLY A 112 2.79 5.67 -2.00
CA GLY A 112 4.04 5.89 -1.29
C GLY A 112 4.49 7.34 -1.45
N LEU A 113 4.93 7.95 -0.35
CA LEU A 113 5.31 9.36 -0.27
C LEU A 113 6.70 9.50 0.35
N GLY A 114 7.64 9.99 -0.46
CA GLY A 114 8.98 10.41 -0.04
C GLY A 114 9.07 11.93 -0.10
N ARG A 115 10.18 12.51 0.35
CA ARG A 115 10.34 13.97 0.44
C ARG A 115 10.21 14.68 -0.91
N GLY A 116 9.03 15.23 -1.20
CA GLY A 116 8.73 15.95 -2.45
C GLY A 116 8.30 15.04 -3.59
N GLU A 117 8.23 13.73 -3.39
CA GLU A 117 8.02 12.71 -4.43
C GLU A 117 6.96 11.67 -4.03
N TYR A 118 6.26 11.14 -5.02
CA TYR A 118 5.29 10.08 -4.84
C TYR A 118 5.63 8.87 -5.71
N ARG A 119 5.13 7.72 -5.29
CA ARG A 119 5.05 6.49 -6.07
C ARG A 119 3.67 5.87 -5.89
N LEU A 120 3.13 5.28 -6.94
CA LEU A 120 1.89 4.52 -6.94
C LEU A 120 2.22 3.07 -7.29
N SER A 121 1.58 2.13 -6.60
CA SER A 121 1.66 0.71 -6.93
C SER A 121 0.27 0.11 -7.04
N PHE A 122 0.07 -0.72 -8.05
CA PHE A 122 -1.17 -1.45 -8.31
C PHE A 122 -0.80 -2.91 -8.49
N GLN A 123 -1.23 -3.77 -7.57
CA GLN A 123 -0.82 -5.18 -7.54
C GLN A 123 -2.05 -6.08 -7.36
N ASP A 124 -1.95 -7.32 -7.81
CA ASP A 124 -2.93 -8.34 -7.45
C ASP A 124 -2.74 -8.80 -5.99
N ALA A 125 -3.62 -9.70 -5.55
CA ALA A 125 -3.53 -10.32 -4.22
C ALA A 125 -2.27 -11.16 -3.99
N ASN A 126 -1.43 -11.39 -5.00
CA ASN A 126 -0.15 -12.11 -4.92
C ASN A 126 1.06 -11.16 -5.03
N GLY A 127 0.83 -9.85 -5.18
CA GLY A 127 1.89 -8.84 -5.30
C GLY A 127 2.47 -8.72 -6.70
N VAL A 128 1.79 -9.24 -7.72
CA VAL A 128 2.16 -9.08 -9.12
C VAL A 128 1.61 -7.74 -9.62
N SER A 129 2.45 -6.93 -10.26
CA SER A 129 2.05 -5.65 -10.82
C SER A 129 0.92 -5.80 -11.85
N LEU A 130 -0.11 -4.99 -11.69
CA LEU A 130 -1.25 -4.96 -12.60
C LEU A 130 -0.96 -4.08 -13.82
N PRO A 131 -1.44 -4.47 -15.02
CA PRO A 131 -1.19 -3.73 -16.26
C PRO A 131 -2.10 -2.51 -16.37
N VAL A 132 -1.74 -1.41 -15.71
CA VAL A 132 -2.48 -0.14 -15.81
C VAL A 132 -2.05 0.62 -17.07
N THR A 133 -3.00 0.95 -17.94
CA THR A 133 -2.74 1.82 -19.11
C THR A 133 -2.75 3.27 -18.66
N VAL A 134 -1.59 3.91 -18.67
CA VAL A 134 -1.43 5.32 -18.27
C VAL A 134 -1.93 6.22 -19.39
N THR A 135 -2.87 7.12 -19.07
CA THR A 135 -3.42 8.11 -20.00
C THR A 135 -2.93 9.52 -19.74
N GLU A 136 -2.46 9.80 -18.52
CA GLU A 136 -1.91 11.10 -18.13
C GLU A 136 -0.91 10.92 -16.98
N GLY A 137 0.17 11.70 -16.98
CA GLY A 137 1.14 11.70 -15.88
C GLY A 137 1.96 10.41 -15.77
N SER A 138 2.32 10.02 -14.55
CA SER A 138 3.20 8.87 -14.28
C SER A 138 2.89 8.23 -12.92
N VAL A 139 3.18 6.94 -12.74
CA VAL A 139 3.06 6.27 -11.42
C VAL A 139 4.08 6.79 -10.41
N THR A 140 5.07 7.56 -10.83
CA THR A 140 6.05 8.22 -9.96
C THR A 140 6.26 9.66 -10.39
N GLY A 141 6.49 10.56 -9.45
CA GLY A 141 6.79 11.95 -9.79
C GLY A 141 6.90 12.84 -8.56
N ARG A 142 6.89 14.17 -8.78
CA ARG A 142 6.84 15.14 -7.69
C ARG A 142 5.39 15.36 -7.23
N HIS A 143 5.16 15.38 -5.93
CA HIS A 143 3.81 15.64 -5.39
C HIS A 143 3.52 17.14 -5.18
N GLU A 144 4.55 17.99 -5.07
CA GLU A 144 4.44 19.47 -4.99
C GLU A 144 3.60 20.05 -3.83
N CYS A 145 3.15 19.24 -2.88
CA CYS A 145 2.43 19.69 -1.68
C CYS A 145 3.24 20.53 -0.66
N GLY A 146 4.48 20.92 -1.00
CA GLY A 146 5.32 21.78 -0.16
C GLY A 146 5.54 21.27 1.26
N ASP A 147 5.84 22.20 2.18
CA ASP A 147 6.06 21.89 3.60
C ASP A 147 4.76 21.69 4.40
N ALA A 148 3.60 22.02 3.83
CA ALA A 148 2.32 21.95 4.54
C ALA A 148 1.91 20.50 4.88
N LEU A 149 2.22 19.54 4.00
CA LEU A 149 2.06 18.12 4.32
C LEU A 149 3.21 17.54 5.16
N ASN A 150 4.32 18.28 5.36
CA ASN A 150 5.43 17.81 6.20
C ASN A 150 5.05 17.68 7.69
N ASN A 151 3.91 18.24 8.09
CA ASN A 151 3.32 18.10 9.42
C ASN A 151 1.84 17.65 9.35
N GLY A 152 1.43 17.06 8.22
CA GLY A 152 0.04 16.69 7.96
C GLY A 152 -0.41 15.43 8.71
N TYR A 153 -1.73 15.29 8.85
CA TYR A 153 -2.36 14.10 9.42
C TYR A 153 -2.64 13.07 8.34
N TRP A 154 -2.51 11.79 8.69
CA TRP A 154 -2.89 10.71 7.80
C TRP A 154 -4.35 10.38 8.09
N LEU A 155 -5.26 11.05 7.38
CA LEU A 155 -6.66 10.65 7.31
C LEU A 155 -6.84 9.78 6.07
N VAL A 156 -6.45 8.51 6.21
CA VAL A 156 -6.41 7.59 5.08
C VAL A 156 -7.54 6.60 5.19
N GLY A 157 -8.52 6.78 4.33
CA GLY A 157 -9.64 5.86 4.22
C GLY A 157 -9.79 5.36 2.81
N ALA A 158 -10.34 4.18 2.68
CA ALA A 158 -10.91 3.65 1.48
C ALA A 158 -12.44 3.70 1.63
N MET A 159 -13.07 4.59 0.88
CA MET A 159 -14.50 4.86 0.99
C MET A 159 -15.22 4.71 -0.35
N ASN A 160 -16.47 4.28 -0.29
CA ASN A 160 -17.40 4.41 -1.42
C ASN A 160 -18.09 5.77 -1.31
N VAL A 161 -18.07 6.57 -2.38
CA VAL A 161 -18.71 7.89 -2.40
C VAL A 161 -20.21 7.79 -2.75
N ASP A 162 -20.64 6.72 -3.44
CA ASP A 162 -22.05 6.52 -3.80
C ASP A 162 -22.61 5.23 -3.18
N THR A 163 -23.13 5.36 -1.96
CA THR A 163 -23.68 4.23 -1.19
C THR A 163 -25.04 3.74 -1.70
N GLY A 164 -25.63 4.39 -2.72
CA GLY A 164 -26.96 4.05 -3.23
C GLY A 164 -26.96 3.19 -4.50
N ARG A 165 -25.79 2.91 -5.09
CA ARG A 165 -25.67 2.19 -6.38
C ARG A 165 -24.90 0.90 -6.29
N ALA A 166 -23.98 0.81 -5.33
CA ALA A 166 -23.07 -0.30 -5.22
C ALA A 166 -22.58 -0.49 -3.78
N SER A 167 -22.22 -1.73 -3.49
CA SER A 167 -21.53 -2.16 -2.29
C SER A 167 -20.06 -2.44 -2.63
N VAL A 168 -19.13 -1.90 -1.82
CA VAL A 168 -17.69 -2.04 -2.02
C VAL A 168 -17.06 -2.59 -0.76
N CYS A 169 -16.28 -3.66 -0.88
CA CYS A 169 -15.54 -4.24 0.23
C CYS A 169 -14.04 -3.96 0.11
N TRP A 170 -13.47 -3.47 1.20
CA TRP A 170 -12.03 -3.31 1.40
C TRP A 170 -11.61 -4.30 2.47
N ASP A 171 -10.79 -5.28 2.08
CA ASP A 171 -10.42 -6.38 2.97
C ASP A 171 -9.26 -6.01 3.89
N ARG A 172 -8.40 -5.08 3.44
CA ARG A 172 -7.24 -4.62 4.21
C ARG A 172 -6.95 -3.15 3.96
N THR A 173 -6.54 -2.45 5.02
CA THR A 173 -5.88 -1.13 4.96
C THR A 173 -4.64 -1.14 5.82
N VAL A 174 -3.52 -0.64 5.31
CA VAL A 174 -2.22 -0.63 5.99
C VAL A 174 -1.56 0.73 5.82
N VAL A 175 -1.01 1.24 6.92
CA VAL A 175 -0.08 2.37 6.94
C VAL A 175 1.30 1.85 7.32
N GLY A 176 2.33 2.27 6.60
CA GLY A 176 3.72 1.93 6.89
C GLY A 176 4.64 3.14 6.76
N VAL A 177 5.76 3.11 7.48
CA VAL A 177 6.85 4.06 7.31
C VAL A 177 8.11 3.28 6.98
N GLU A 178 8.49 3.27 5.72
CA GLU A 178 9.73 2.71 5.20
C GLU A 178 10.87 3.68 5.49
N MET A 179 11.64 3.42 6.54
CA MET A 179 12.90 4.13 6.75
C MET A 179 13.93 3.59 5.75
N GLY A 180 14.44 4.47 4.87
CA GLY A 180 15.28 4.10 3.72
C GLY A 180 16.37 3.08 4.04
N VAL A 181 16.64 2.18 3.07
CA VAL A 181 17.60 1.06 3.08
C VAL A 181 18.15 0.69 4.47
N THR A 182 17.26 0.34 5.39
CA THR A 182 17.66 -0.38 6.60
C THR A 182 17.60 -1.86 6.24
N ASN A 183 18.70 -2.57 6.48
CA ASN A 183 18.69 -4.03 6.36
C ASN A 183 17.56 -4.56 7.25
N PRO A 184 16.64 -5.39 6.72
CA PRO A 184 15.55 -5.92 7.51
C PRO A 184 16.12 -6.69 8.72
N VAL A 185 15.55 -6.45 9.89
CA VAL A 185 15.97 -7.08 11.14
C VAL A 185 14.84 -7.98 11.64
N ILE A 186 15.18 -9.22 11.96
CA ILE A 186 14.27 -10.14 12.66
C ILE A 186 14.00 -9.55 14.04
N SER A 187 12.78 -9.08 14.28
CA SER A 187 12.37 -8.47 15.55
C SER A 187 12.03 -9.52 16.60
N ARG A 188 11.63 -10.73 16.17
CA ARG A 188 11.33 -11.87 17.04
C ARG A 188 11.80 -13.17 16.40
N CYS A 189 12.46 -14.00 17.20
CA CYS A 189 12.79 -15.38 16.89
C CYS A 189 12.40 -16.22 18.10
N ALA A 190 11.39 -17.08 17.96
CA ALA A 190 10.82 -17.83 19.07
C ALA A 190 10.72 -19.33 18.76
N TRP A 191 11.24 -20.15 19.67
CA TRP A 191 11.06 -21.60 19.65
C TRP A 191 9.82 -21.98 20.45
N ASN A 192 8.94 -22.82 19.90
CA ASN A 192 7.72 -23.27 20.58
C ASN A 192 7.75 -24.75 21.01
N GLY A 193 8.92 -25.41 20.94
CA GLY A 193 9.06 -26.84 21.22
C GLY A 193 9.07 -27.74 19.98
N GLN A 194 8.68 -27.22 18.80
CA GLN A 194 8.67 -27.98 17.54
C GLN A 194 9.18 -27.18 16.33
N GLN A 195 8.92 -25.88 16.29
CA GLN A 195 9.26 -25.00 15.18
C GLN A 195 9.83 -23.67 15.67
N ILE A 196 10.61 -23.01 14.80
CA ILE A 196 11.05 -21.63 15.02
C ILE A 196 10.15 -20.68 14.24
N GLU A 197 9.63 -19.69 14.94
CA GLU A 197 8.83 -18.62 14.37
C GLU A 197 9.66 -17.34 14.31
N LEU A 198 9.77 -16.78 13.10
CA LEU A 198 10.45 -15.52 12.85
C LEU A 198 9.43 -14.45 12.49
N GLU A 199 9.55 -13.28 13.11
CA GLU A 199 8.80 -12.09 12.75
C GLU A 199 9.75 -10.93 12.45
N TRP A 200 9.37 -10.08 11.50
CA TRP A 200 10.08 -8.84 11.20
C TRP A 200 9.13 -7.77 10.68
N PRO A 201 9.40 -6.48 10.98
CA PRO A 201 8.67 -5.39 10.36
C PRO A 201 8.84 -5.46 8.84
N SER A 202 7.74 -5.37 8.12
CA SER A 202 7.76 -5.45 6.66
C SER A 202 7.11 -4.25 6.00
N PHE A 203 7.50 -4.03 4.75
CA PHE A 203 7.06 -2.89 3.97
C PHE A 203 6.32 -3.38 2.74
N PHE A 204 5.25 -2.69 2.39
CA PHE A 204 4.40 -3.08 1.28
C PHE A 204 5.20 -3.27 -0.01
N GLY A 205 4.83 -4.26 -0.81
CA GLY A 205 5.47 -4.57 -2.09
C GLY A 205 6.90 -5.13 -1.99
N ARG A 206 7.51 -5.18 -0.80
CA ARG A 206 8.83 -5.80 -0.64
C ARG A 206 8.75 -7.32 -0.66
N ARG A 207 9.81 -7.92 -1.18
CA ARG A 207 10.09 -9.36 -1.11
C ARG A 207 11.32 -9.58 -0.25
N TYR A 208 11.31 -10.68 0.51
CA TYR A 208 12.38 -11.03 1.42
C TYR A 208 12.90 -12.43 1.13
N ALA A 209 14.23 -12.58 1.18
CA ALA A 209 14.86 -13.88 1.36
C ALA A 209 15.18 -14.07 2.83
N VAL A 210 14.75 -15.20 3.39
CA VAL A 210 15.17 -15.70 4.68
C VAL A 210 16.24 -16.75 4.43
N GLN A 211 17.41 -16.56 5.02
CA GLN A 211 18.52 -17.49 4.91
C GLN A 211 18.83 -18.08 6.28
N LYS A 212 19.24 -19.35 6.33
CA LYS A 212 19.60 -20.03 7.58
C LYS A 212 20.97 -20.68 7.53
N THR A 213 21.56 -20.89 8.71
CA THR A 213 22.78 -21.69 8.89
C THR A 213 22.86 -22.25 10.30
N THR A 214 23.50 -23.39 10.47
CA THR A 214 23.86 -23.95 11.79
C THR A 214 25.28 -23.57 12.22
N ASN A 215 26.05 -22.95 11.32
CA ASN A 215 27.42 -22.52 11.57
C ASN A 215 27.72 -21.23 10.81
N PHE A 216 27.97 -20.13 11.53
CA PHE A 216 28.31 -18.84 10.93
C PHE A 216 29.51 -18.88 9.98
N LEU A 217 30.44 -19.82 10.16
CA LEU A 217 31.62 -19.97 9.31
C LEU A 217 31.32 -20.69 7.98
N SER A 218 30.22 -21.44 7.90
CA SER A 218 29.83 -22.20 6.71
C SER A 218 29.02 -21.39 5.69
N GLY A 219 28.71 -20.13 6.01
CA GLY A 219 27.82 -19.30 5.20
C GLY A 219 26.35 -19.61 5.44
N PHE A 220 25.48 -18.86 4.77
CA PHE A 220 24.03 -18.98 4.87
C PHE A 220 23.44 -19.59 3.59
N SER A 221 22.55 -20.55 3.74
CA SER A 221 21.75 -21.12 2.64
C SER A 221 20.34 -20.53 2.63
N GLY A 222 19.68 -20.54 1.47
CA GLY A 222 18.30 -20.08 1.36
C GLY A 222 17.36 -21.00 2.15
N PHE A 223 16.59 -20.44 3.07
CA PHE A 223 15.51 -21.13 3.79
C PHE A 223 14.17 -20.88 3.12
N ALA A 224 13.87 -19.61 2.86
CA ALA A 224 12.71 -19.18 2.08
C ALA A 224 13.13 -18.03 1.19
N ASN A 225 12.75 -18.07 -0.08
CA ASN A 225 12.98 -16.99 -1.03
C ASN A 225 11.63 -16.40 -1.44
N ASP A 226 11.63 -15.19 -1.97
CA ASP A 226 10.42 -14.54 -2.45
C ASP A 226 9.29 -14.43 -1.40
N VAL A 227 9.65 -14.24 -0.12
CA VAL A 227 8.67 -14.08 0.96
C VAL A 227 8.03 -12.71 0.80
N ARG A 228 6.79 -12.69 0.31
CA ARG A 228 6.01 -11.45 0.15
C ARG A 228 5.81 -10.74 1.48
N ALA A 229 5.93 -9.43 1.47
CA ALA A 229 5.58 -8.60 2.61
C ALA A 229 4.07 -8.69 2.94
N PHE A 230 3.76 -8.91 4.21
CA PHE A 230 2.46 -8.73 4.85
C PHE A 230 2.61 -7.69 5.96
N PRO A 231 2.66 -6.39 5.63
CA PRO A 231 2.85 -5.36 6.64
C PRO A 231 1.67 -5.33 7.64
N PRO A 232 1.90 -4.86 8.87
CA PRO A 232 3.15 -4.26 9.35
C PRO A 232 4.22 -5.30 9.73
N MET A 233 3.87 -6.59 9.82
CA MET A 233 4.73 -7.63 10.38
C MET A 233 4.66 -8.89 9.52
N ASN A 234 5.78 -9.27 8.92
CA ASN A 234 5.91 -10.59 8.31
C ASN A 234 6.10 -11.66 9.36
N ARG A 235 5.62 -12.86 9.04
CA ARG A 235 5.81 -14.06 9.84
C ARG A 235 6.19 -15.22 8.93
N ILE A 236 7.19 -16.00 9.33
CA ILE A 236 7.50 -17.30 8.73
C ILE A 236 7.82 -18.31 9.82
N VAL A 237 7.56 -19.57 9.51
CA VAL A 237 7.79 -20.70 10.41
C VAL A 237 8.82 -21.63 9.77
N ASP A 238 9.91 -21.93 10.48
CA ASP A 238 10.83 -23.02 10.17
C ASP A 238 10.38 -24.29 10.91
N PRO A 239 9.73 -25.24 10.22
CA PRO A 239 9.19 -26.45 10.83
C PRO A 239 10.28 -27.46 11.21
N HIS A 240 11.51 -27.29 10.71
CA HIS A 240 12.61 -28.22 10.95
C HIS A 240 13.90 -27.45 11.19
N PRO A 241 14.06 -26.82 12.38
CA PRO A 241 15.35 -26.28 12.75
C PRO A 241 16.33 -27.44 12.93
N GLU A 242 17.37 -27.46 12.10
CA GLU A 242 18.38 -28.51 12.14
C GLU A 242 19.42 -28.18 13.21
N GLY A 243 19.68 -29.12 14.13
CA GLY A 243 20.72 -29.00 15.16
C GLY A 243 20.33 -28.17 16.40
N ASP A 244 21.25 -28.13 17.35
CA ASP A 244 21.05 -27.44 18.65
C ASP A 244 21.05 -25.91 18.52
N GLN A 245 21.58 -25.39 17.41
CA GLN A 245 21.67 -23.96 17.14
C GLN A 245 21.48 -23.68 15.65
N VAL A 246 20.63 -22.69 15.37
CA VAL A 246 20.39 -22.18 14.02
C VAL A 246 20.35 -20.66 14.05
N PHE A 247 20.90 -20.05 13.01
CA PHE A 247 20.98 -18.62 12.81
C PHE A 247 20.22 -18.25 11.56
N TYR A 248 19.49 -17.13 11.62
CA TYR A 248 18.70 -16.61 10.51
C TYR A 248 19.18 -15.22 10.14
N ARG A 249 19.09 -14.88 8.86
CA ARG A 249 19.20 -13.49 8.39
C ARG A 249 18.20 -13.21 7.29
N LEU A 250 17.82 -11.94 7.20
CA LEU A 250 16.94 -11.43 6.16
C LEU A 250 17.74 -10.69 5.10
N ARG A 251 17.31 -10.80 3.85
CA ARG A 251 17.73 -9.92 2.75
C ARG A 251 16.48 -9.40 2.06
N THR A 252 16.49 -8.15 1.66
CA THR A 252 15.54 -7.64 0.67
C THR A 252 15.96 -8.12 -0.71
N GLU A 253 15.01 -8.60 -1.49
CA GLU A 253 15.20 -8.96 -2.90
C GLU A 253 14.90 -7.78 -3.84
#